data_AF-A0A0Q7WBL9-F1
#
_entry.id   AF-A0A0Q7WBL9-F1
#
_cell.length_a   1.000
_cell.length_b   1.000
_cell.length_c   1.000
_cell.angle_alpha   90.00
_cell.angle_beta   90.00
_cell.angle_gamma   90.00
#
_symmetry.space_group_name_H-M   'P 1'
#
loop_
_entity.id
_entity.type
_entity.pdbx_description
1 polymer ?
#
loop_
_entity_poly.entity_id
_entity_poly.type
_entity_poly.pdbx_seq_one_letter_code
_entity_poly.pdbx_strand_id
1 'polypeptide(L)'
;MRKDIKAGLLSAVETDLDAYMSDHGFRRGKNSLIYKRVIAGSTQIIDLTFDVRPKEDPVALAALYPRMEVQIPAVDAVLEDMVGGATGELAGYSEARTRQGIHFTAEKADPRRWYVYRLQDLPAAVEQVRAFLDRWTMPLLDVYATPEDMVAAQARDDGRLTHARPQLVRVIAAALVCGKRDYAHALLEKRLGAPGARRLYKRVFDYVESYAERTA
;
A
#
# COMPACT_ATOMS: atom_id res chain seq x y z
N MET A 1 25.25 13.23 -7.80
CA MET A 1 24.41 12.18 -8.43
C MET A 1 23.03 12.05 -7.79
N ARG A 2 22.86 11.52 -6.55
CA ARG A 2 21.51 11.38 -5.94
C ARG A 2 20.77 12.72 -5.80
N LYS A 3 21.48 13.79 -5.41
CA LYS A 3 20.93 15.15 -5.32
C LYS A 3 20.46 15.66 -6.68
N ASP A 4 21.25 15.44 -7.74
CA ASP A 4 20.94 15.89 -9.10
C ASP A 4 19.73 15.15 -9.66
N ILE A 5 19.66 13.82 -9.44
CA ILE A 5 18.48 13.01 -9.79
C ILE A 5 17.25 13.51 -9.03
N LYS A 6 17.36 13.75 -7.72
CA LYS A 6 16.25 14.31 -6.92
C LYS A 6 15.80 15.67 -7.45
N ALA A 7 16.73 16.57 -7.76
CA ALA A 7 16.41 17.89 -8.29
C ALA A 7 15.72 17.79 -9.66
N GLY A 8 16.24 16.95 -10.55
CA GLY A 8 15.61 16.68 -11.85
C GLY A 8 14.22 16.06 -11.71
N LEU A 9 14.02 15.13 -10.77
CA LEU A 9 12.70 14.57 -10.48
C LEU A 9 11.74 15.63 -9.95
N LEU A 10 12.18 16.50 -9.02
CA LEU A 10 11.34 17.57 -8.49
C LEU A 10 10.87 18.52 -9.61
N SER A 11 11.74 18.84 -10.56
CA SER A 11 11.39 19.67 -11.72
C SER A 11 10.45 18.93 -12.69
N ALA A 12 10.70 17.64 -12.94
CA ALA A 12 9.88 16.83 -13.84
C ALA A 12 8.47 16.63 -13.28
N VAL A 13 8.32 16.31 -11.99
CA VAL A 13 7.00 16.12 -11.39
C VAL A 13 6.20 17.42 -11.31
N GLU A 14 6.84 18.57 -11.13
CA GLU A 14 6.19 19.88 -11.16
C GLU A 14 5.56 20.19 -12.53
N THR A 15 6.21 19.73 -13.60
CA THR A 15 5.75 19.95 -14.98
C THR A 15 4.71 18.92 -15.40
N ASP A 16 4.97 17.64 -15.12
CA ASP A 16 4.28 16.53 -15.79
C ASP A 16 3.29 15.77 -14.89
N LEU A 17 3.38 15.89 -13.56
CA LEU A 17 2.62 15.05 -12.63
C LEU A 17 1.77 15.82 -11.62
N ASP A 18 2.19 17.01 -11.19
CA ASP A 18 1.51 17.76 -10.13
C ASP A 18 0.06 18.09 -10.48
N ALA A 19 -0.21 18.52 -11.71
CA ALA A 19 -1.56 18.84 -12.17
C ALA A 19 -2.47 17.60 -12.10
N TYR A 20 -2.02 16.48 -12.69
CA TYR A 20 -2.73 15.21 -12.64
C TYR A 20 -3.01 14.75 -11.20
N MET A 21 -2.00 14.80 -10.32
CA MET A 21 -2.16 14.40 -8.92
C MET A 21 -3.15 15.32 -8.18
N SER A 22 -3.11 16.63 -8.46
CA SER A 22 -4.03 17.62 -7.91
C SER A 22 -5.48 17.35 -8.30
N ASP A 23 -5.73 16.96 -9.56
CA ASP A 23 -7.06 16.58 -10.05
C ASP A 23 -7.64 15.36 -9.31
N HIS A 24 -6.78 14.44 -8.85
CA HIS A 24 -7.14 13.31 -8.00
C HIS A 24 -7.13 13.63 -6.49
N GLY A 25 -6.98 14.90 -6.11
CA GLY A 25 -7.00 15.38 -4.72
C GLY A 25 -5.69 15.17 -3.95
N PHE A 26 -4.63 14.71 -4.61
CA PHE A 26 -3.32 14.56 -4.00
C PHE A 26 -2.54 15.88 -3.97
N ARG A 27 -1.74 16.06 -2.91
CA ARG A 27 -0.82 17.20 -2.76
C ARG A 27 0.54 16.74 -2.26
N ARG A 28 1.59 17.45 -2.64
CA ARG A 28 2.95 17.26 -2.11
C ARG A 28 3.54 18.59 -1.64
N GLY A 29 4.54 18.52 -0.76
CA GLY A 29 5.38 19.69 -0.46
C GLY A 29 6.35 19.97 -1.60
N LYS A 30 6.75 21.24 -1.76
CA LYS A 30 7.64 21.71 -2.84
C LYS A 30 8.89 20.85 -3.07
N ASN A 31 9.54 20.40 -1.99
CA ASN A 31 10.78 19.61 -2.02
C ASN A 31 10.55 18.10 -1.74
N SER A 32 9.29 17.66 -1.77
CA SER A 32 8.87 16.28 -1.52
C SER A 32 8.59 15.56 -2.84
N LEU A 33 8.81 14.26 -2.85
CA LEU A 33 8.36 13.32 -3.90
C LEU A 33 7.20 12.44 -3.40
N ILE A 34 6.62 12.81 -2.25
CA ILE A 34 5.53 12.12 -1.58
C ILE A 34 4.27 12.96 -1.74
N TYR A 35 3.29 12.38 -2.42
CA TYR A 35 1.93 12.88 -2.54
C TYR A 35 1.04 12.26 -1.49
N LYS A 36 0.12 13.04 -0.94
CA LYS A 36 -0.89 12.57 0.02
C LYS A 36 -2.26 13.13 -0.35
N ARG A 37 -3.31 12.32 -0.18
CA ARG A 37 -4.69 12.77 -0.11
C ARG A 37 -5.38 12.20 1.12
N VAL A 38 -6.33 12.94 1.67
CA VAL A 38 -7.23 12.46 2.71
C VAL A 38 -8.60 12.25 2.08
N ILE A 39 -9.15 11.06 2.21
CA ILE A 39 -10.44 10.68 1.62
C ILE A 39 -11.14 9.67 2.51
N ALA A 40 -12.43 9.90 2.81
CA ALA A 40 -13.24 9.03 3.65
C ALA A 40 -12.60 8.63 4.99
N GLY A 41 -11.90 9.57 5.66
CA GLY A 41 -11.21 9.33 6.93
C GLY A 41 -9.90 8.53 6.80
N SER A 42 -9.51 8.13 5.60
CA SER A 42 -8.24 7.49 5.29
C SER A 42 -7.22 8.50 4.74
N THR A 43 -5.93 8.15 4.84
CA THR A 43 -4.85 8.85 4.14
C THR A 43 -4.25 7.91 3.11
N GLN A 44 -4.26 8.34 1.85
CA GLN A 44 -3.60 7.64 0.76
C GLN A 44 -2.33 8.38 0.35
N ILE A 45 -1.27 7.64 0.08
CA ILE A 45 0.07 8.17 -0.15
C ILE A 45 0.63 7.54 -1.41
N ILE A 46 1.22 8.35 -2.29
CA ILE A 46 2.09 7.90 -3.39
C ILE A 46 3.49 8.47 -3.15
N ASP A 47 4.46 7.59 -2.96
CA ASP A 47 5.87 7.92 -2.76
C ASP A 47 6.65 7.54 -4.02
N LEU A 48 7.18 8.53 -4.76
CA LEU A 48 8.05 8.31 -5.91
C LEU A 48 9.48 7.99 -5.46
N THR A 49 9.64 6.89 -4.72
CA THR A 49 10.94 6.41 -4.27
C THR A 49 11.83 6.09 -5.47
N PHE A 50 13.13 6.33 -5.34
CA PHE A 50 14.10 6.04 -6.39
C PHE A 50 15.44 5.58 -5.82
N ASP A 51 16.11 4.73 -6.59
CA ASP A 51 17.48 4.30 -6.36
C ASP A 51 18.42 4.85 -7.43
N VAL A 52 19.70 4.94 -7.06
CA VAL A 52 20.77 5.42 -7.94
C VAL A 52 21.68 4.24 -8.23
N ARG A 53 22.01 4.02 -9.51
CA ARG A 53 22.76 2.84 -9.97
C ARG A 53 22.12 1.53 -9.42
N PRO A 54 20.89 1.22 -9.85
CA PRO A 54 20.19 0.02 -9.40
C PRO A 54 21.04 -1.23 -9.69
N LYS A 55 21.02 -2.22 -8.79
CA LYS A 55 21.85 -3.44 -8.93
C LYS A 55 21.42 -4.28 -10.13
N GLU A 56 20.14 -4.21 -10.45
CA GLU A 56 19.48 -4.99 -11.49
C GLU A 56 19.77 -4.46 -12.89
N ASP A 57 20.16 -3.18 -13.00
CA ASP A 57 20.64 -2.58 -14.23
C ASP A 57 21.82 -1.64 -13.90
N PRO A 58 23.06 -2.16 -13.91
CA PRO A 58 24.25 -1.39 -13.56
C PRO A 58 24.56 -0.23 -14.52
N VAL A 59 23.98 -0.21 -15.73
CA VAL A 59 24.17 0.88 -16.70
C VAL A 59 23.13 1.98 -16.54
N ALA A 60 22.04 1.74 -15.81
CA ALA A 60 21.07 2.77 -15.45
C ALA A 60 21.65 3.77 -14.43
N LEU A 61 21.36 5.05 -14.64
CA LEU A 61 21.68 6.12 -13.71
C LEU A 61 20.77 6.04 -12.46
N ALA A 62 19.49 5.78 -12.68
CA ALA A 62 18.48 5.65 -11.62
C ALA A 62 17.37 4.67 -12.00
N ALA A 63 16.61 4.23 -11.00
CA ALA A 63 15.34 3.54 -11.18
C ALA A 63 14.28 4.16 -10.27
N LEU A 64 13.07 4.41 -10.79
CA LEU A 64 11.93 4.77 -9.97
C LEU A 64 11.21 3.50 -9.50
N TYR A 65 10.83 3.49 -8.24
CA TYR A 65 10.04 2.47 -7.59
C TYR A 65 8.88 3.12 -6.82
N PRO A 66 7.91 3.73 -7.51
CA PRO A 66 6.78 4.34 -6.84
C PRO A 66 6.05 3.33 -5.96
N ARG A 67 5.69 3.76 -4.76
CA ARG A 67 4.94 2.98 -3.78
C ARG A 67 3.63 3.67 -3.44
N MET A 68 2.59 2.89 -3.26
CA MET A 68 1.34 3.36 -2.67
C MET A 68 1.27 2.94 -1.19
N GLU A 69 0.61 3.73 -0.37
CA GLU A 69 0.20 3.37 0.99
C GLU A 69 -1.22 3.85 1.26
N VAL A 70 -2.04 3.02 1.91
CA VAL A 70 -3.38 3.41 2.40
C VAL A 70 -3.42 3.22 3.91
N GLN A 71 -3.67 4.30 4.64
CA GLN A 71 -3.76 4.37 6.10
C GLN A 71 -5.21 4.59 6.50
N ILE A 72 -5.77 3.70 7.31
CA ILE A 72 -7.17 3.76 7.74
C ILE A 72 -7.14 3.72 9.28
N PRO A 73 -7.15 4.88 9.96
CA PRO A 73 -6.87 4.96 11.40
C PRO A 73 -7.71 4.02 12.26
N ALA A 74 -9.00 3.86 11.96
CA ALA A 74 -9.87 2.95 12.70
C ALA A 74 -9.44 1.47 12.58
N VAL A 75 -8.98 1.05 11.39
CA VAL A 75 -8.44 -0.30 11.18
C VAL A 75 -7.09 -0.43 11.85
N ASP A 76 -6.23 0.57 11.68
CA ASP A 76 -4.86 0.54 12.18
C ASP A 76 -4.85 0.47 13.72
N ALA A 77 -5.79 1.12 14.41
CA ALA A 77 -5.98 0.99 15.85
C ALA A 77 -6.39 -0.43 16.28
N VAL A 78 -7.41 -1.02 15.64
CA VAL A 78 -7.81 -2.42 15.93
C VAL A 78 -6.69 -3.40 15.62
N LEU A 79 -5.96 -3.16 14.54
CA LEU A 79 -4.81 -3.96 14.15
C LEU A 79 -3.70 -3.89 15.21
N GLU A 80 -3.38 -2.69 15.71
CA GLU A 80 -2.39 -2.49 16.77
C GLU A 80 -2.77 -3.19 18.08
N ASP A 81 -4.04 -3.13 18.48
CA ASP A 81 -4.56 -3.84 19.65
C ASP A 81 -4.48 -5.36 19.47
N MET A 82 -4.87 -5.84 18.28
CA MET A 82 -4.91 -7.26 17.94
C MET A 82 -3.53 -7.91 17.93
N VAL A 83 -2.49 -7.17 17.53
CA VAL A 83 -1.10 -7.65 17.61
C VAL A 83 -0.39 -7.24 18.91
N GLY A 84 -0.98 -6.32 19.67
CA GLY A 84 -0.53 -5.94 21.00
C GLY A 84 0.61 -4.95 21.09
N GLY A 85 0.75 -4.05 20.13
CA GLY A 85 1.89 -3.12 20.08
C GLY A 85 3.25 -3.78 19.88
N ALA A 86 3.34 -5.11 19.81
CA ALA A 86 4.54 -5.86 19.48
C ALA A 86 4.75 -5.84 17.96
N THR A 87 5.02 -4.65 17.43
CA THR A 87 5.26 -4.35 16.01
C THR A 87 6.44 -5.14 15.40
N GLY A 88 7.16 -5.95 16.18
CA GLY A 88 8.28 -6.79 15.75
C GLY A 88 8.13 -8.31 15.93
N GLU A 89 7.16 -8.81 16.71
CA GLU A 89 7.07 -10.26 17.01
C GLU A 89 6.27 -11.04 15.97
N LEU A 90 5.31 -10.40 15.30
CA LEU A 90 4.68 -10.92 14.10
C LEU A 90 5.54 -10.55 12.89
N ALA A 91 6.30 -11.51 12.38
CA ALA A 91 7.15 -11.35 11.19
C ALA A 91 6.37 -10.63 10.07
N GLY A 92 6.81 -9.43 9.70
CA GLY A 92 6.20 -8.61 8.64
C GLY A 92 5.12 -7.61 9.07
N TYR A 93 4.88 -7.35 10.36
CA TYR A 93 3.84 -6.41 10.81
C TYR A 93 4.05 -4.94 10.35
N SER A 94 5.30 -4.48 10.23
CA SER A 94 5.58 -3.17 9.62
C SER A 94 5.12 -3.08 8.15
N GLU A 95 4.91 -4.23 7.51
CA GLU A 95 4.36 -4.40 6.17
C GLU A 95 2.83 -4.67 6.15
N ALA A 96 2.17 -4.70 7.33
CA ALA A 96 0.72 -4.86 7.40
C ALA A 96 -0.02 -3.62 6.89
N ARG A 97 0.58 -2.43 7.02
CA ARG A 97 0.13 -1.25 6.27
C ARG A 97 0.17 -1.63 4.80
N THR A 98 -0.88 -1.32 4.03
CA THR A 98 -0.97 -1.62 2.59
C THR A 98 0.02 -0.75 1.82
N ARG A 99 1.32 -1.00 2.03
CA ARG A 99 2.45 -0.30 1.47
C ARG A 99 3.11 -1.23 0.47
N GLN A 100 2.84 -0.99 -0.81
CA GLN A 100 3.33 -1.85 -1.88
C GLN A 100 3.78 -1.02 -3.07
N GLY A 101 4.62 -1.60 -3.93
CA GLY A 101 4.95 -0.97 -5.21
C GLY A 101 3.70 -0.84 -6.07
N ILE A 102 3.56 0.28 -6.79
CA ILE A 102 2.37 0.48 -7.63
C ILE A 102 2.27 -0.56 -8.75
N HIS A 103 3.38 -1.18 -9.15
CA HIS A 103 3.41 -2.26 -10.14
C HIS A 103 2.51 -3.45 -9.80
N PHE A 104 2.23 -3.71 -8.51
CA PHE A 104 1.28 -4.74 -8.09
C PHE A 104 -0.18 -4.41 -8.45
N THR A 105 -0.50 -3.16 -8.78
CA THR A 105 -1.86 -2.74 -9.15
C THR A 105 -2.21 -3.04 -10.61
N ALA A 106 -1.22 -3.38 -11.43
CA ALA A 106 -1.45 -3.86 -12.79
C ALA A 106 -1.73 -5.37 -12.79
N GLU A 107 -2.34 -5.85 -13.86
CA GLU A 107 -2.40 -7.27 -14.14
C GLU A 107 -0.98 -7.87 -14.25
N LYS A 108 -0.84 -9.18 -13.98
CA LYS A 108 0.46 -9.90 -13.85
C LYS A 108 1.45 -9.73 -15.02
N ALA A 109 1.04 -9.11 -16.13
CA ALA A 109 1.80 -8.94 -17.36
C ALA A 109 2.64 -7.65 -17.44
N ASP A 110 2.54 -6.71 -16.49
CA ASP A 110 3.26 -5.42 -16.58
C ASP A 110 4.33 -5.25 -15.47
N PRO A 111 5.53 -5.85 -15.60
CA PRO A 111 6.61 -5.74 -14.63
C PRO A 111 7.35 -4.39 -14.72
N ARG A 112 6.70 -3.33 -15.23
CA ARG A 112 7.33 -2.07 -15.61
C ARG A 112 8.28 -1.56 -14.54
N ARG A 113 9.55 -1.42 -14.93
CA ARG A 113 10.59 -0.74 -14.16
C ARG A 113 10.96 0.53 -14.90
N TRP A 114 10.94 1.65 -14.21
CA TRP A 114 11.24 2.96 -14.80
C TRP A 114 12.72 3.28 -14.62
N TYR A 115 13.55 2.67 -15.47
CA TYR A 115 14.97 2.97 -15.52
C TYR A 115 15.23 4.29 -16.25
N VAL A 116 16.21 5.02 -15.75
CA VAL A 116 16.66 6.31 -16.28
C VAL A 116 18.14 6.17 -16.56
N TYR A 117 18.55 6.33 -17.81
CA TYR A 117 19.95 6.20 -18.22
C TYR A 117 20.68 7.54 -18.23
N ARG A 118 19.97 8.66 -18.44
CA ARG A 118 20.52 10.02 -18.41
C ARG A 118 19.56 10.97 -17.69
N LEU A 119 20.08 12.06 -17.13
CA LEU A 119 19.24 13.03 -16.40
C LEU A 119 18.15 13.64 -17.28
N GLN A 120 18.40 13.84 -18.58
CA GLN A 120 17.38 14.35 -19.52
C GLN A 120 16.20 13.41 -19.74
N ASP A 121 16.32 12.12 -19.37
CA ASP A 121 15.27 11.13 -19.56
C ASP A 121 14.28 11.11 -18.36
N LEU A 122 14.52 11.91 -17.31
CA LEU A 122 13.66 11.98 -16.12
C LEU A 122 12.21 12.39 -16.41
N PRO A 123 11.91 13.43 -17.23
CA PRO A 123 10.53 13.77 -17.60
C PRO A 123 9.79 12.60 -18.25
N ALA A 124 10.43 11.91 -19.19
CA ALA A 124 9.84 10.76 -19.86
C ALA A 124 9.55 9.59 -18.89
N ALA A 125 10.38 9.39 -17.87
CA ALA A 125 10.12 8.40 -16.83
C ALA A 125 8.95 8.82 -15.92
N VAL A 126 8.84 10.10 -15.57
CA VAL A 126 7.70 10.62 -14.79
C VAL A 126 6.39 10.49 -15.56
N GLU A 127 6.38 10.79 -16.85
CA GLU A 127 5.20 10.61 -17.70
C GLU A 127 4.77 9.14 -17.79
N GLN A 128 5.71 8.21 -17.88
CA GLN A 128 5.40 6.78 -17.82
C GLN A 128 4.82 6.36 -16.46
N VAL A 129 5.27 6.96 -15.36
CA VAL A 129 4.68 6.75 -14.03
C VAL A 129 3.26 7.32 -14.00
N ARG A 130 3.04 8.54 -14.52
CA ARG A 130 1.70 9.15 -14.60
C ARG A 130 0.71 8.26 -15.36
N ALA A 131 1.09 7.80 -16.55
CA ALA A 131 0.26 6.92 -17.36
C ALA A 131 -0.05 5.58 -16.66
N PHE A 132 0.90 5.07 -15.87
CA PHE A 132 0.67 3.87 -15.07
C PHE A 132 -0.31 4.14 -13.91
N LEU A 133 -0.14 5.26 -13.19
CA LEU A 133 -1.03 5.66 -12.10
C LEU A 133 -2.46 5.79 -12.59
N ASP A 134 -2.67 6.46 -13.72
CA ASP A 134 -3.97 6.68 -14.36
C ASP A 134 -4.66 5.37 -14.71
N ARG A 135 -3.93 4.47 -15.37
CA ARG A 135 -4.48 3.22 -15.85
C ARG A 135 -4.80 2.22 -14.73
N TRP A 136 -3.95 2.13 -13.72
CA TRP A 136 -3.97 0.99 -12.79
C TRP A 136 -4.12 1.37 -11.33
N THR A 137 -3.40 2.40 -10.87
CA THR A 137 -3.30 2.70 -9.44
C THR A 137 -4.46 3.55 -8.94
N MET A 138 -4.83 4.62 -9.64
CA MET A 138 -5.96 5.47 -9.24
C MET A 138 -7.29 4.71 -9.21
N PRO A 139 -7.62 3.87 -10.20
CA PRO A 139 -8.84 3.06 -10.15
C PRO A 139 -8.92 2.11 -8.94
N LEU A 140 -7.78 1.66 -8.39
CA LEU A 140 -7.78 0.91 -7.13
C LEU A 140 -8.00 1.84 -5.94
N LEU A 141 -7.25 2.93 -5.87
CA LEU A 141 -7.28 3.86 -4.74
C LEU A 141 -8.64 4.56 -4.59
N ASP A 142 -9.39 4.75 -5.67
CA ASP A 142 -10.73 5.33 -5.61
C ASP A 142 -11.78 4.39 -5.02
N VAL A 143 -11.50 3.08 -4.95
CA VAL A 143 -12.39 2.04 -4.39
C VAL A 143 -11.75 1.26 -3.24
N TYR A 144 -10.73 1.85 -2.61
CA TYR A 144 -9.97 1.26 -1.51
C TYR A 144 -9.58 2.33 -0.48
N ALA A 145 -10.60 2.93 0.15
CA ALA A 145 -10.43 4.00 1.13
C ALA A 145 -10.97 3.65 2.51
N THR A 146 -12.04 2.85 2.60
CA THR A 146 -12.71 2.57 3.88
C THR A 146 -12.45 1.15 4.40
N PRO A 147 -12.78 0.86 5.68
CA PRO A 147 -12.78 -0.52 6.18
C PRO A 147 -13.65 -1.46 5.33
N GLU A 148 -14.82 -0.98 4.90
CA GLU A 148 -15.76 -1.73 4.06
C GLU A 148 -15.16 -2.06 2.70
N ASP A 149 -14.48 -1.09 2.06
CA ASP A 149 -13.79 -1.30 0.78
C ASP A 149 -12.72 -2.39 0.90
N MET A 150 -11.98 -2.40 2.01
CA MET A 150 -10.94 -3.39 2.26
C MET A 150 -11.52 -4.80 2.42
N VAL A 151 -12.64 -4.94 3.13
CA VAL A 151 -13.36 -6.21 3.22
C VAL A 151 -13.91 -6.63 1.84
N ALA A 152 -14.49 -5.69 1.10
CA ALA A 152 -15.04 -5.95 -0.24
C ALA A 152 -13.95 -6.40 -1.23
N ALA A 153 -12.77 -5.77 -1.19
CA ALA A 153 -11.62 -6.13 -2.00
C ALA A 153 -11.11 -7.55 -1.71
N GLN A 154 -11.08 -7.96 -0.44
CA GLN A 154 -10.71 -9.33 -0.10
C GLN A 154 -11.79 -10.34 -0.49
N ALA A 155 -13.07 -9.98 -0.36
CA ALA A 155 -14.19 -10.86 -0.74
C ALA A 155 -14.21 -11.15 -2.26
N ARG A 156 -13.81 -10.18 -3.10
CA ARG A 156 -13.70 -10.34 -4.55
C ARG A 156 -12.35 -10.92 -5.03
N ASP A 157 -11.47 -11.28 -4.11
CA ASP A 157 -10.10 -11.76 -4.38
C ASP A 157 -9.33 -10.81 -5.32
N ASP A 158 -9.36 -9.50 -4.99
CA ASP A 158 -8.78 -8.45 -5.83
C ASP A 158 -7.26 -8.62 -5.98
N GLY A 159 -6.83 -9.14 -7.13
CA GLY A 159 -5.44 -9.47 -7.41
C GLY A 159 -4.48 -8.27 -7.47
N ARG A 160 -4.98 -7.03 -7.34
CA ARG A 160 -4.17 -5.80 -7.27
C ARG A 160 -3.55 -5.57 -5.89
N LEU A 161 -4.01 -6.28 -4.87
CA LEU A 161 -3.53 -6.19 -3.49
C LEU A 161 -2.71 -7.42 -3.13
N THR A 162 -1.70 -7.25 -2.28
CA THR A 162 -0.94 -8.39 -1.75
C THR A 162 -1.82 -9.32 -0.90
N HIS A 163 -1.70 -10.63 -1.11
CA HIS A 163 -2.33 -11.64 -0.25
C HIS A 163 -1.40 -12.15 0.86
N ALA A 164 -0.34 -11.40 1.17
CA ALA A 164 0.56 -11.72 2.26
C ALA A 164 -0.18 -11.74 3.60
N ARG A 165 0.29 -12.57 4.53
CA ARG A 165 -0.34 -12.73 5.85
C ARG A 165 -0.52 -11.41 6.62
N PRO A 166 0.45 -10.45 6.62
CA PRO A 166 0.24 -9.16 7.28
C PRO A 166 -0.98 -8.39 6.74
N GLN A 167 -1.17 -8.37 5.42
CA GLN A 167 -2.34 -7.76 4.79
C GLN A 167 -3.62 -8.50 5.16
N LEU A 168 -3.61 -9.83 5.22
CA LEU A 168 -4.77 -10.62 5.66
C LEU A 168 -5.19 -10.27 7.09
N VAL A 169 -4.23 -10.12 8.01
CA VAL A 169 -4.49 -9.70 9.40
C VAL A 169 -5.09 -8.30 9.43
N ARG A 170 -4.64 -7.38 8.58
CA ARG A 170 -5.25 -6.05 8.45
C ARG A 170 -6.69 -6.09 7.90
N VAL A 171 -6.99 -6.99 6.97
CA VAL A 171 -8.38 -7.19 6.50
C VAL A 171 -9.27 -7.73 7.62
N ILE A 172 -8.75 -8.63 8.46
CA ILE A 172 -9.47 -9.14 9.65
C ILE A 172 -9.80 -7.98 10.59
N ALA A 173 -8.84 -7.09 10.87
CA ALA A 173 -9.11 -5.87 11.65
C ALA A 173 -10.21 -5.01 11.00
N ALA A 174 -10.17 -4.83 9.67
CA ALA A 174 -11.21 -4.10 8.93
C ALA A 174 -12.60 -4.72 9.10
N ALA A 175 -12.68 -6.05 9.03
CA ALA A 175 -13.93 -6.78 9.22
C ALA A 175 -14.49 -6.58 10.63
N LEU A 176 -13.64 -6.55 11.66
CA LEU A 176 -14.05 -6.24 13.03
C LEU A 176 -14.56 -4.81 13.16
N VAL A 177 -13.87 -3.82 12.57
CA VAL A 177 -14.35 -2.42 12.51
C VAL A 177 -15.72 -2.32 11.85
N CYS A 178 -15.98 -3.11 10.81
CA CYS A 178 -17.28 -3.18 10.13
C CYS A 178 -18.35 -3.97 10.92
N GLY A 179 -18.05 -4.50 12.10
CA GLY A 179 -18.94 -5.41 12.84
C GLY A 179 -19.16 -6.79 12.19
N LYS A 180 -18.38 -7.14 11.16
CA LYS A 180 -18.49 -8.40 10.39
C LYS A 180 -17.71 -9.53 11.05
N ARG A 181 -18.08 -9.89 12.27
CA ARG A 181 -17.35 -10.86 13.11
C ARG A 181 -17.26 -12.25 12.48
N ASP A 182 -18.37 -12.79 12.00
CA ASP A 182 -18.41 -14.13 11.39
C ASP A 182 -17.50 -14.22 10.16
N TYR A 183 -17.46 -13.15 9.37
CA TYR A 183 -16.54 -13.05 8.24
C TYR A 183 -15.08 -13.01 8.69
N ALA A 184 -14.76 -12.22 9.71
CA ALA A 184 -13.41 -12.12 10.26
C ALA A 184 -12.91 -13.49 10.76
N HIS A 185 -13.74 -14.19 11.53
CA HIS A 185 -13.44 -15.52 12.06
C HIS A 185 -13.28 -16.56 10.94
N ALA A 186 -14.21 -16.60 9.98
CA ALA A 186 -14.13 -17.52 8.84
C ALA A 186 -12.89 -17.28 7.98
N LEU A 187 -12.53 -16.02 7.73
CA LEU A 187 -11.32 -15.66 6.98
C LEU A 187 -10.05 -16.07 7.73
N LEU A 188 -10.02 -15.83 9.05
CA LEU A 188 -8.91 -16.20 9.92
C LEU A 188 -8.67 -17.71 9.94
N GLU A 189 -9.71 -18.52 10.19
CA GLU A 189 -9.63 -19.98 10.17
C GLU A 189 -9.22 -20.50 8.78
N LYS A 190 -9.83 -19.99 7.71
CA LYS A 190 -9.53 -20.42 6.34
C LYS A 190 -8.07 -20.18 5.94
N ARG A 191 -7.49 -19.04 6.32
CA ARG A 191 -6.15 -18.63 5.86
C ARG A 191 -5.04 -18.94 6.85
N LEU A 192 -5.34 -19.02 8.15
CA LEU A 192 -4.35 -19.14 9.23
C LEU A 192 -4.68 -20.27 10.24
N GLY A 193 -5.71 -21.10 10.01
CA GLY A 193 -6.13 -22.15 10.95
C GLY A 193 -5.22 -23.38 11.04
N ALA A 194 -4.28 -23.55 10.10
CA ALA A 194 -3.31 -24.65 10.15
C ALA A 194 -2.46 -24.59 11.44
N PRO A 195 -2.12 -25.72 12.11
CA PRO A 195 -1.53 -25.72 13.46
C PRO A 195 -0.28 -24.84 13.63
N GLY A 196 0.59 -24.78 12.61
CA GLY A 196 1.76 -23.90 12.62
C GLY A 196 1.40 -22.42 12.56
N ALA A 197 0.49 -22.04 11.65
CA ALA A 197 0.02 -20.67 11.52
C ALA A 197 -0.81 -20.24 12.74
N ARG A 198 -1.70 -21.10 13.24
CA ARG A 198 -2.51 -20.81 14.42
C ARG A 198 -1.66 -20.54 15.67
N ARG A 199 -0.57 -21.29 15.86
CA ARG A 199 0.40 -21.01 16.95
C ARG A 199 1.09 -19.65 16.76
N LEU A 200 1.52 -19.33 15.53
CA LEU A 200 2.20 -18.07 15.23
C LEU A 200 1.26 -16.85 15.39
N TYR A 201 0.00 -16.99 15.02
CA TYR A 201 -1.01 -15.94 15.08
C TYR A 201 -1.96 -16.10 16.27
N LYS A 202 -1.57 -16.83 17.33
CA LYS A 202 -2.45 -17.16 18.46
C LYS A 202 -3.14 -15.92 19.03
N ARG A 203 -2.40 -14.82 19.19
CA ARG A 203 -2.95 -13.56 19.69
C ARG A 203 -4.06 -12.99 18.83
N VAL A 204 -3.95 -13.11 17.50
CA VAL A 204 -4.97 -12.68 16.54
C VAL A 204 -6.24 -13.52 16.73
N PHE A 205 -6.09 -14.83 16.93
CA PHE A 205 -7.21 -15.73 17.26
C PHE A 205 -7.87 -15.33 18.58
N ASP A 206 -7.10 -15.23 19.66
CA ASP A 206 -7.61 -14.85 20.99
C ASP A 206 -8.33 -13.48 20.96
N TYR A 207 -7.80 -12.53 20.18
CA TYR A 207 -8.41 -11.22 20.02
C TYR A 207 -9.75 -11.30 19.28
N VAL A 208 -9.83 -12.00 18.16
CA VAL A 208 -11.08 -12.16 17.40
C VAL A 208 -12.15 -12.87 18.24
N GLU A 209 -11.75 -13.88 19.01
CA GLU A 209 -12.65 -14.61 19.93
C GLU A 209 -13.17 -13.69 21.05
N SER A 210 -12.29 -12.94 21.72
CA SER A 210 -12.68 -12.03 22.83
C SER A 210 -13.36 -10.73 22.38
N TYR A 211 -13.17 -10.30 21.13
CA TYR A 211 -13.85 -9.14 20.56
C TYR A 211 -15.38 -9.35 20.52
N ALA A 212 -15.82 -10.61 20.42
CA ALA A 212 -17.23 -10.99 20.44
C ALA A 212 -17.93 -10.65 21.77
N GLU A 213 -17.21 -10.68 22.89
CA GLU A 213 -17.75 -10.49 24.24
C GLU A 213 -17.81 -9.01 24.65
N ARG A 214 -16.94 -8.15 24.09
CA ARG A 214 -16.82 -6.73 24.47
C ARG A 214 -17.87 -5.81 23.85
N THR A 215 -18.57 -6.32 22.86
CA THR A 215 -19.34 -5.53 21.91
C THR A 215 -20.73 -6.18 21.69
N ALA A 216 -21.12 -7.06 22.62
CA ALA A 216 -22.46 -7.58 22.89
C ALA A 216 -23.01 -6.91 24.15
#